data_AF-A0A966KCL9-F1
#
_entry.id   AF-A0A966KCL9-F1
#
_cell.length_a   1.000
_cell.length_b   1.000
_cell.length_c   1.000
_cell.angle_alpha   90.00
_cell.angle_beta   90.00
_cell.angle_gamma   90.00
#
_symmetry.space_group_name_H-M   'P 1'
#
loop_
_entity.id
_entity.type
_entity.pdbx_description
1 polymer ?
#
loop_
_entity_poly.entity_id
_entity_poly.type
_entity_poly.pdbx_seq_one_letter_code
_entity_poly.pdbx_strand_id
1 'polypeptide(L)'
;WGIPVAPEAYRRDLELFGDQYSNFNAGKILLFLEGFAGLSYSVPENTLSIRDSLPLAWDWMEVDIPIADHSGWTNIRIERKKGFFGGMQKKISVEGSPLPVRIETWLDEMEASGKPSFRGAKFIEGKTTRPNSLTFYTDVSVNSCSVSIPLK
;
A
#
# COMPACT_ATOMS: atom_id res chain seq x y z
N TRP A 1 39.20 13.38 2.49
CA TRP A 1 37.90 12.68 2.46
C TRP A 1 36.87 13.59 3.08
N GLY A 2 35.94 14.12 2.29
CA GLY A 2 34.93 15.11 2.68
C GLY A 2 33.54 14.75 2.13
N ILE A 3 33.26 13.45 2.07
CA ILE A 3 31.96 12.95 1.63
C ILE A 3 30.99 13.13 2.80
N PRO A 4 29.90 13.90 2.66
CA PRO A 4 28.96 14.13 3.75
C PRO A 4 28.28 12.81 4.15
N VAL A 5 28.24 12.57 5.47
CA VAL A 5 27.51 11.46 6.07
C VAL A 5 26.03 11.83 6.20
N ALA A 6 25.14 10.89 5.89
CA ALA A 6 23.71 11.10 6.03
C ALA A 6 23.35 11.30 7.52
N PRO A 7 22.59 12.34 7.91
CA PRO A 7 22.23 12.62 9.31
C PRO A 7 21.58 11.43 10.05
N GLU A 8 20.80 10.62 9.35
CA GLU A 8 20.14 9.41 9.85
C GLU A 8 21.08 8.22 10.08
N ALA A 9 22.31 8.29 9.58
CA ALA A 9 23.34 7.30 9.88
C ALA A 9 24.05 7.60 11.21
N TYR A 10 23.61 8.61 11.97
CA TYR A 10 24.08 8.88 13.31
C TYR A 10 23.09 8.35 14.35
N ARG A 11 23.63 7.61 15.32
CA ARG A 11 22.96 7.31 16.59
C ARG A 11 22.93 8.58 17.45
N ARG A 12 22.17 8.57 18.55
CA ARG A 12 22.05 9.73 19.46
C ARG A 12 23.38 10.13 20.11
N ASP A 13 24.31 9.20 20.25
CA ASP A 13 25.67 9.39 20.76
C ASP A 13 26.65 9.84 19.67
N LEU A 14 26.15 10.16 18.45
CA LEU A 14 26.92 10.54 17.27
C LEU A 14 27.82 9.42 16.72
N GLU A 15 27.65 8.18 17.20
CA GLU A 15 28.25 7.03 16.54
C GLU A 15 27.57 6.73 15.22
N LEU A 16 28.36 6.28 14.25
CA LEU A 16 27.87 5.90 12.93
C LEU A 16 27.14 4.55 13.01
N PHE A 17 26.03 4.42 12.30
CA PHE A 17 25.24 3.20 12.22
C PHE A 17 24.68 3.01 10.81
N GLY A 18 24.75 1.76 10.33
CA GLY A 18 24.31 1.40 8.99
C GLY A 18 25.22 1.98 7.90
N ASP A 19 24.68 2.12 6.69
CA ASP A 19 25.40 2.72 5.57
C ASP A 19 25.41 4.25 5.69
N GLN A 20 26.55 4.76 6.13
CA GLN A 20 26.85 6.18 6.39
C GLN A 20 26.75 7.09 5.15
N TYR A 21 26.71 6.53 3.94
CA TYR A 21 26.60 7.28 2.69
C TYR A 21 25.29 7.03 1.94
N SER A 22 24.45 6.10 2.41
CA SER A 22 23.15 5.79 1.82
C SER A 22 22.03 6.43 2.62
N ASN A 23 21.66 7.63 2.20
CA ASN A 23 20.55 8.35 2.82
C ASN A 23 19.21 7.61 2.60
N PHE A 24 18.26 7.81 3.52
CA PHE A 24 16.88 7.31 3.47
C PHE A 24 16.16 7.73 2.18
N ASN A 25 16.61 8.83 1.58
CA ASN A 25 16.02 9.47 0.41
C ASN A 25 16.44 8.81 -0.93
N ALA A 26 17.53 8.03 -0.99
CA ALA A 26 18.15 7.57 -2.24
C ALA A 26 17.67 6.19 -2.74
N GLY A 27 16.48 5.75 -2.32
CA GLY A 27 15.87 4.49 -2.81
C GLY A 27 15.19 3.65 -1.73
N LYS A 28 15.46 3.95 -0.45
CA LYS A 28 14.81 3.26 0.68
C LYS A 28 13.34 3.66 0.81
N ILE A 29 12.98 4.92 0.56
CA ILE A 29 11.58 5.39 0.61
C ILE A 29 10.70 4.71 -0.46
N LEU A 30 11.21 4.53 -1.69
CA LEU A 30 10.47 3.85 -2.76
C LEU A 30 10.21 2.38 -2.43
N LEU A 31 11.09 1.72 -1.68
CA LEU A 31 10.83 0.36 -1.21
C LEU A 31 9.58 0.28 -0.33
N PHE A 32 9.33 1.27 0.54
CA PHE A 32 8.11 1.30 1.35
C PHE A 32 6.88 1.64 0.50
N LEU A 33 6.99 2.66 -0.34
CA LEU A 33 5.87 3.17 -1.14
C LEU A 33 5.51 2.25 -2.30
N GLU A 34 6.45 2.01 -3.21
CA GLU A 34 6.24 1.22 -4.44
C GLU A 34 6.47 -0.27 -4.23
N GLY A 35 7.36 -0.65 -3.29
CA GLY A 35 7.59 -2.05 -2.96
C GLY A 35 6.47 -2.62 -2.08
N PHE A 36 6.48 -2.27 -0.80
CA PHE A 36 5.60 -2.86 0.20
C PHE A 36 4.13 -2.41 0.07
N ALA A 37 3.88 -1.11 -0.01
CA ALA A 37 2.52 -0.61 -0.23
C ALA A 37 2.07 -0.80 -1.69
N GLY A 38 3.01 -0.96 -2.63
CA GLY A 38 2.69 -1.21 -4.03
C GLY A 38 2.06 -0.02 -4.73
N LEU A 39 2.36 1.20 -4.29
CA LEU A 39 1.69 2.42 -4.72
C LEU A 39 2.25 2.89 -6.06
N SER A 40 1.34 3.22 -6.97
CA SER A 40 1.64 4.04 -8.14
C SER A 40 0.41 4.86 -8.52
N TYR A 41 0.61 6.03 -9.12
CA TYR A 41 -0.52 6.80 -9.66
C TYR A 41 -0.12 7.48 -10.96
N SER A 42 -1.12 7.76 -11.78
CA SER A 42 -0.96 8.44 -13.05
C SER A 42 -2.08 9.47 -13.22
N VAL A 43 -1.70 10.75 -13.27
CA VAL A 43 -2.63 11.86 -13.55
C VAL A 43 -3.16 11.78 -14.99
N PRO A 44 -2.33 11.52 -16.02
CA PRO A 44 -2.84 11.37 -17.39
C PRO A 44 -3.77 10.17 -17.57
N GLU A 45 -3.47 9.04 -16.92
CA GLU A 45 -4.33 7.83 -17.00
C GLU A 45 -5.47 7.84 -15.98
N ASN A 46 -5.55 8.87 -15.15
CA ASN A 46 -6.58 9.08 -14.13
C ASN A 46 -6.77 7.86 -13.21
N THR A 47 -5.68 7.37 -12.60
CA THR A 47 -5.75 6.20 -11.73
C THR A 47 -4.74 6.23 -10.59
N LEU A 48 -5.19 5.79 -9.42
CA LEU A 48 -4.35 5.37 -8.29
C LEU A 48 -4.35 3.84 -8.24
N SER A 49 -3.18 3.23 -8.31
CA SER A 49 -2.98 1.79 -8.27
C SER A 49 -2.28 1.35 -6.98
N ILE A 50 -2.81 0.30 -6.35
CA ILE A 50 -2.29 -0.31 -5.13
C ILE A 50 -2.06 -1.78 -5.42
N ARG A 51 -0.78 -2.17 -5.40
CA ARG A 51 -0.29 -3.51 -5.69
C ARG A 51 0.53 -4.04 -4.52
N ASP A 52 -0.11 -4.10 -3.36
CA ASP A 52 0.58 -4.39 -2.10
C ASP A 52 1.43 -5.67 -2.15
N SER A 53 2.49 -5.65 -1.35
CA SER A 53 3.33 -6.79 -0.98
C SER A 53 3.72 -6.69 0.49
N LEU A 54 2.72 -6.42 1.35
CA LEU A 54 2.94 -6.19 2.78
C LEU A 54 3.72 -7.38 3.39
N PRO A 55 4.87 -7.17 4.06
CA PRO A 55 5.62 -8.28 4.64
C PRO A 55 4.75 -9.13 5.58
N LEU A 56 4.84 -10.46 5.52
CA LEU A 56 3.97 -11.36 6.29
C LEU A 56 4.04 -11.16 7.81
N ALA A 57 5.17 -10.64 8.31
CA ALA A 57 5.37 -10.33 9.73
C ALA A 57 4.64 -9.05 10.20
N TRP A 58 4.09 -8.25 9.28
CA TRP A 58 3.46 -6.97 9.60
C TRP A 58 1.95 -7.11 9.65
N ASP A 59 1.33 -6.58 10.70
CA ASP A 59 -0.13 -6.56 10.79
C ASP A 59 -0.74 -5.49 9.88
N TRP A 60 -0.05 -4.37 9.68
CA TRP A 60 -0.54 -3.28 8.84
C TRP A 60 0.57 -2.35 8.38
N MET A 61 0.27 -1.57 7.34
CA MET A 61 1.01 -0.41 6.90
C MET A 61 0.01 0.67 6.50
N GLU A 62 0.38 1.93 6.72
CA GLU A 62 -0.42 3.08 6.33
C GLU A 62 0.49 4.13 5.68
N VAL A 63 -0.02 4.75 4.62
CA VAL A 63 0.67 5.75 3.84
C VAL A 63 -0.28 6.89 3.53
N ASP A 64 0.13 8.11 3.85
CA ASP A 64 -0.52 9.34 3.41
C ASP A 64 0.33 9.98 2.31
N ILE A 65 -0.27 10.23 1.14
CA ILE A 65 0.39 10.91 0.02
C ILE A 65 -0.46 12.06 -0.52
N PRO A 66 0.16 13.19 -0.91
CA PRO A 66 -0.50 14.17 -1.76
C PRO A 66 -0.51 13.65 -3.21
N ILE A 67 -1.61 13.89 -3.93
CA ILE A 67 -1.74 13.50 -5.35
C ILE A 67 -2.02 14.74 -6.18
N ALA A 68 -1.10 15.03 -7.11
CA ALA A 68 -1.18 16.17 -8.02
C ALA A 68 -1.37 17.52 -7.28
N ASP A 69 -2.29 18.36 -7.77
CA ASP A 69 -2.69 19.65 -7.20
C ASP A 69 -3.89 19.54 -6.25
N HIS A 70 -4.32 18.32 -5.88
CA HIS A 70 -5.39 18.14 -4.92
C HIS A 70 -4.97 18.67 -3.54
N SER A 71 -5.82 19.51 -2.94
CA SER A 71 -5.55 20.15 -1.64
C SER A 71 -5.58 19.20 -0.43
N GLY A 72 -6.07 17.97 -0.62
CA GLY A 72 -6.19 16.95 0.42
C GLY A 72 -5.09 15.90 0.36
N TRP A 73 -5.01 15.08 1.41
CA TRP A 73 -4.15 13.91 1.45
C TRP A 73 -4.96 12.66 1.11
N THR A 74 -4.33 11.75 0.36
CA THR A 74 -4.86 10.43 0.10
C THR A 74 -4.25 9.45 1.10
N ASN A 75 -5.09 8.91 1.99
CA ASN A 75 -4.70 7.89 2.94
C ASN A 75 -4.91 6.50 2.33
N ILE A 76 -3.92 5.63 2.47
CA ILE A 76 -3.96 4.25 2.01
C ILE A 76 -3.51 3.38 3.17
N ARG A 77 -4.39 2.47 3.59
CA ARG A 77 -4.12 1.53 4.69
C ARG A 77 -4.28 0.10 4.21
N ILE A 78 -3.25 -0.71 4.44
CA ILE A 78 -3.25 -2.16 4.19
C ILE A 78 -3.15 -2.83 5.56
N GLU A 79 -4.09 -3.69 5.91
CA GLU A 79 -4.13 -4.34 7.22
C GLU A 79 -4.57 -5.81 7.15
N ARG A 80 -4.08 -6.59 8.11
CA ARG A 80 -4.46 -7.98 8.40
C ARG A 80 -5.11 -8.03 9.77
N LYS A 81 -6.22 -8.75 9.87
CA LYS A 81 -6.88 -9.04 11.14
C LYS A 81 -7.09 -10.53 11.27
N LYS A 82 -6.73 -11.08 12.43
CA LYS A 82 -7.06 -12.48 12.75
C LYS A 82 -8.57 -12.61 12.88
N GLY A 83 -9.15 -13.52 12.12
CA GLY A 83 -10.55 -13.91 12.23
C GLY A 83 -10.78 -14.80 13.46
N PHE A 84 -12.02 -14.81 13.94
CA PHE A 84 -12.41 -15.52 15.16
C PHE A 84 -12.21 -17.05 15.10
N PHE A 85 -12.23 -17.63 13.88
CA PHE A 85 -12.09 -19.07 13.64
C PHE A 85 -10.72 -19.46 13.05
N GLY A 86 -9.68 -18.66 13.29
CA GLY A 86 -8.31 -18.97 12.85
C GLY A 86 -7.97 -18.58 11.41
N GLY A 87 -8.94 -18.08 10.63
CA GLY A 87 -8.67 -17.44 9.34
C GLY A 87 -8.09 -16.03 9.49
N MET A 88 -7.70 -15.41 8.37
CA MET A 88 -7.24 -14.02 8.33
C MET A 88 -8.20 -13.18 7.48
N GLN A 89 -8.34 -11.89 7.77
CA GLN A 89 -8.96 -10.93 6.88
C GLN A 89 -7.91 -9.91 6.46
N LYS A 90 -7.66 -9.82 5.16
CA LYS A 90 -6.85 -8.75 4.58
C LYS A 90 -7.77 -7.63 4.11
N LYS A 91 -7.44 -6.39 4.42
CA LYS A 91 -8.21 -5.22 4.02
C LYS A 91 -7.29 -4.13 3.48
N ILE A 92 -7.71 -3.54 2.36
CA ILE A 92 -7.12 -2.33 1.80
C ILE A 92 -8.20 -1.25 1.80
N SER A 93 -7.92 -0.13 2.43
CA SER A 93 -8.77 1.06 2.41
C SER A 93 -8.05 2.26 1.82
N VAL A 94 -8.80 3.07 1.08
CA VAL A 94 -8.33 4.31 0.48
C VAL A 94 -9.30 5.41 0.83
N GLU A 95 -8.79 6.54 1.31
CA GLU A 95 -9.58 7.72 1.66
C GLU A 95 -8.97 8.97 1.02
N GLY A 96 -9.81 9.89 0.57
CA GLY A 96 -9.37 11.17 0.02
C GLY A 96 -8.63 11.07 -1.33
N SER A 97 -8.86 10.00 -2.12
CA SER A 97 -8.26 9.89 -3.45
C SER A 97 -9.01 10.78 -4.46
N PRO A 98 -8.32 11.72 -5.13
CA PRO A 98 -8.92 12.47 -6.24
C PRO A 98 -9.09 11.60 -7.51
N LEU A 99 -8.43 10.44 -7.57
CA LEU A 99 -8.43 9.53 -8.71
C LEU A 99 -9.28 8.27 -8.44
N PRO A 100 -9.87 7.64 -9.47
CA PRO A 100 -10.34 6.26 -9.42
C PRO A 100 -9.25 5.30 -8.91
N VAL A 101 -9.67 4.29 -8.15
CA VAL A 101 -8.77 3.40 -7.42
C VAL A 101 -8.75 2.02 -8.06
N ARG A 102 -7.56 1.48 -8.29
CA ARG A 102 -7.31 0.09 -8.69
C ARG A 102 -6.53 -0.62 -7.60
N ILE A 103 -7.09 -1.69 -7.06
CA ILE A 103 -6.46 -2.53 -6.05
C ILE A 103 -6.22 -3.92 -6.64
N GLU A 104 -4.96 -4.32 -6.76
CA GLU A 104 -4.57 -5.70 -7.05
C GLU A 104 -3.84 -6.26 -5.84
N THR A 105 -4.59 -6.84 -4.93
CA THR A 105 -4.12 -7.26 -3.62
C THR A 105 -3.54 -8.66 -3.67
N TRP A 106 -2.36 -8.84 -3.08
CA TRP A 106 -1.75 -10.16 -2.88
C TRP A 106 -2.52 -10.92 -1.79
N LEU A 107 -2.64 -12.25 -1.89
CA LEU A 107 -3.37 -13.08 -0.92
C LEU A 107 -2.45 -13.70 0.14
N ASP A 108 -1.23 -13.19 0.30
CA ASP A 108 -0.29 -13.57 1.35
C ASP A 108 0.10 -15.06 1.33
N GLU A 109 0.18 -15.65 0.12
CA GLU A 109 0.41 -17.09 -0.09
C GLU A 109 -0.73 -17.99 0.42
N MET A 110 -1.85 -17.39 0.82
CA MET A 110 -3.06 -18.08 1.27
C MET A 110 -4.09 -18.16 0.14
N GLU A 111 -5.25 -18.78 0.42
CA GLU A 111 -6.39 -18.80 -0.49
C GLU A 111 -7.55 -17.95 0.04
N ALA A 112 -8.34 -17.39 -0.87
CA ALA A 112 -9.58 -16.71 -0.48
C ALA A 112 -10.57 -17.73 0.11
N SER A 113 -10.95 -17.53 1.38
CA SER A 113 -11.87 -18.42 2.09
C SER A 113 -13.35 -18.12 1.85
N GLY A 114 -13.64 -17.03 1.14
CA GLY A 114 -14.97 -16.56 0.80
C GLY A 114 -14.92 -15.40 -0.21
N LYS A 115 -16.08 -14.80 -0.48
CA LYS A 115 -16.16 -13.67 -1.41
C LYS A 115 -15.55 -12.40 -0.79
N PRO A 116 -14.84 -11.58 -1.59
CA PRO A 116 -14.46 -10.24 -1.19
C PRO A 116 -15.69 -9.41 -0.78
N SER A 117 -15.49 -8.51 0.17
CA SER A 117 -16.50 -7.53 0.59
C SER A 117 -16.00 -6.12 0.30
N PHE A 118 -16.93 -5.24 -0.05
CA PHE A 118 -16.63 -3.89 -0.52
C PHE A 118 -17.38 -2.85 0.31
N ARG A 119 -16.77 -1.68 0.50
CA ARG A 119 -17.41 -0.53 1.15
C ARG A 119 -17.08 0.75 0.39
N GLY A 120 -18.03 1.69 0.38
CA GLY A 120 -17.83 3.07 -0.07
C GLY A 120 -17.79 3.27 -1.59
N ALA A 121 -17.67 2.19 -2.38
CA ALA A 121 -17.67 2.25 -3.83
C ALA A 121 -18.30 0.99 -4.46
N LYS A 122 -18.74 1.13 -5.71
CA LYS A 122 -19.05 -0.01 -6.58
C LYS A 122 -17.75 -0.48 -7.22
N PHE A 123 -17.28 -1.67 -6.85
CA PHE A 123 -16.10 -2.26 -7.43
C PHE A 123 -16.44 -3.14 -8.64
N ILE A 124 -15.56 -3.12 -9.63
CA ILE A 124 -15.55 -4.01 -10.77
C ILE A 124 -14.36 -4.96 -10.61
N GLU A 125 -14.60 -6.26 -10.77
CA GLU A 125 -13.53 -7.26 -10.77
C GLU A 125 -12.73 -7.16 -12.06
N GLY A 126 -11.41 -7.16 -11.94
CA GLY A 126 -10.47 -7.01 -13.04
C GLY A 126 -9.64 -8.26 -13.27
N LYS A 127 -8.96 -8.32 -14.41
CA LYS A 127 -7.95 -9.35 -14.67
C LYS A 127 -6.75 -9.15 -13.73
N THR A 128 -6.30 -10.24 -13.13
CA THR A 128 -5.09 -10.29 -12.29
C THR A 128 -3.85 -10.39 -13.16
N THR A 129 -2.77 -9.75 -12.73
CA THR A 129 -1.48 -9.76 -13.44
C THR A 129 -0.38 -10.46 -12.65
N ARG A 130 -0.58 -10.62 -11.33
CA ARG A 130 0.32 -11.32 -10.42
C ARG A 130 -0.31 -12.65 -9.94
N PRO A 131 0.49 -13.69 -9.69
CA PRO A 131 0.00 -14.92 -9.06
C PRO A 131 -0.53 -14.62 -7.66
N ASN A 132 -1.46 -15.46 -7.18
CA ASN A 132 -2.01 -15.35 -5.81
C ASN A 132 -2.51 -13.92 -5.50
N SER A 133 -3.25 -13.31 -6.44
CA SER A 133 -3.78 -11.96 -6.26
C SER A 133 -5.22 -11.86 -6.77
N LEU A 134 -5.93 -10.82 -6.33
CA LEU A 134 -7.25 -10.44 -6.82
C LEU A 134 -7.26 -8.96 -7.19
N THR A 135 -7.92 -8.61 -8.30
CA THR A 135 -7.96 -7.24 -8.82
C THR A 135 -9.38 -6.67 -8.77
N PHE A 136 -9.51 -5.47 -8.22
CA PHE A 136 -10.75 -4.70 -8.17
C PHE A 136 -10.46 -3.24 -8.52
N TYR A 137 -11.41 -2.57 -9.16
CA TYR A 137 -11.27 -1.15 -9.46
C TYR A 137 -12.59 -0.40 -9.41
N THR A 138 -12.50 0.90 -9.18
CA THR A 138 -13.62 1.85 -9.34
C THR A 138 -13.50 2.53 -10.70
N ASP A 139 -14.64 2.84 -11.32
CA ASP A 139 -14.73 3.62 -12.56
C ASP A 139 -14.69 5.13 -12.32
N VAL A 140 -15.03 5.56 -11.11
CA VAL A 140 -15.02 6.95 -10.65
C VAL A 140 -14.16 7.13 -9.41
N SER A 141 -13.74 8.37 -9.13
CA SER A 141 -13.13 8.72 -7.85
C SER A 141 -14.17 8.66 -6.73
N VAL A 142 -13.71 8.30 -5.53
CA VAL A 142 -14.56 8.07 -4.36
C VAL A 142 -13.87 8.61 -3.11
N ASN A 143 -14.64 9.25 -2.22
CA ASN A 143 -14.08 9.85 -1.01
C ASN A 143 -13.48 8.82 -0.06
N SER A 144 -14.07 7.63 0.03
CA SER A 144 -13.56 6.53 0.84
C SER A 144 -14.03 5.22 0.24
N CYS A 145 -13.13 4.25 0.11
CA CYS A 145 -13.48 2.90 -0.31
C CYS A 145 -12.60 1.85 0.38
N SER A 146 -13.08 0.61 0.43
CA SER A 146 -12.25 -0.50 0.89
C SER A 146 -12.63 -1.83 0.27
N VAL A 147 -11.63 -2.68 0.09
CA VAL A 147 -11.75 -4.10 -0.27
C VAL A 147 -11.30 -4.92 0.93
N SER A 148 -12.11 -5.89 1.36
CA SER A 148 -11.74 -6.84 2.42
C SER A 148 -11.92 -8.28 1.93
N ILE A 149 -10.87 -9.10 2.08
CA ILE A 149 -10.81 -10.47 1.60
C ILE A 149 -10.56 -11.40 2.79
N PRO A 150 -11.45 -12.36 3.04
CA PRO A 150 -11.18 -13.42 4.00
C PRO A 150 -10.22 -14.45 3.38
N LEU A 151 -9.20 -14.85 4.14
CA LEU A 151 -8.11 -15.75 3.75
C LEU A 151 -8.07 -16.98 4.67
N LYS A 152 -7.69 -18.15 4.14
CA LYS A 152 -7.44 -19.38 4.90
C LYS A 152 -6.30 -20.20 4.29
#